data_AF-A0A8S4QXA1-F1
#
_entry.id   AF-A0A8S4QXA1-F1
#
_cell.length_a   1.000
_cell.length_b   1.000
_cell.length_c   1.000
_cell.angle_alpha   90.00
_cell.angle_beta   90.00
_cell.angle_gamma   90.00
#
_symmetry.space_group_name_H-M   'P 1'
#
loop_
_entity.id
_entity.type
_entity.pdbx_description
1 polymer ?
#
loop_
_entity_poly.entity_id
_entity_poly.type
_entity_poly.pdbx_seq_one_letter_code
_entity_poly.pdbx_strand_id
1 'polypeptide(L)'
;MYITPIIGKECLRVTLLMLNGFCFLIAIGFISSSIANINIMKQYGDDSSNGVVDAVTITIGLLTLVVAGFGSIGAYKGNVETLHMYVVLLIIMGGLEIVILFSTADEHNTNELRISQFMSQNYFLNTTDMDVVAHAKFWDEVQSK
;
A
#
# COMPACT_ATOMS: atom_id res chain seq x y z
N MET A 1 9.75 32.42 -33.05
CA MET A 1 8.96 32.08 -31.84
C MET A 1 9.11 30.57 -31.59
N TYR A 2 10.16 30.14 -30.90
CA TYR A 2 10.53 28.71 -30.68
C TYR A 2 10.86 28.42 -29.20
N ILE A 3 10.30 29.21 -28.27
CA ILE A 3 10.64 29.15 -26.83
C ILE A 3 9.79 28.10 -26.10
N THR A 4 8.65 27.70 -26.66
CA THR A 4 7.69 26.77 -26.05
C THR A 4 8.18 25.33 -25.81
N PRO A 5 8.95 24.65 -26.69
CA PRO A 5 9.31 23.25 -26.45
C PRO A 5 10.37 23.09 -25.36
N ILE A 6 11.22 24.10 -25.14
CA ILE A 6 12.32 24.03 -24.16
C ILE A 6 11.76 24.12 -22.73
N ILE A 7 10.83 25.05 -22.51
CA ILE A 7 10.16 25.23 -21.21
C ILE A 7 9.32 23.99 -20.87
N GLY A 8 8.63 23.40 -21.85
CA GLY A 8 7.83 22.19 -21.64
C GLY A 8 8.68 20.99 -21.20
N LYS A 9 9.86 20.80 -21.79
CA LYS A 9 10.75 19.68 -21.47
C LYS A 9 11.30 19.76 -20.04
N GLU A 10 11.74 20.94 -19.60
CA GLU A 10 12.25 21.11 -18.24
C GLU A 10 11.14 21.03 -17.19
N CYS A 11 9.94 21.55 -17.50
CA CYS A 11 8.77 21.39 -16.63
C CYS A 11 8.43 19.90 -16.42
N LEU A 12 8.34 19.13 -17.51
CA LEU A 12 8.08 17.70 -17.47
C LEU A 12 9.12 16.96 -16.62
N ARG A 13 10.40 17.31 -16.77
CA ARG A 13 11.51 16.71 -16.03
C ARG A 13 11.39 16.93 -14.52
N VAL A 14 11.07 18.17 -14.10
CA VAL A 14 10.87 18.50 -12.68
C VAL A 14 9.65 17.78 -12.13
N THR A 15 8.53 17.77 -12.86
CA THR A 15 7.33 17.04 -12.45
C THR A 15 7.61 15.54 -12.27
N LEU A 16 8.37 14.93 -13.19
CA LEU A 16 8.69 13.51 -13.14
C LEU A 16 9.61 13.17 -11.97
N LEU A 17 10.56 14.04 -11.63
CA LEU A 17 11.40 13.91 -10.44
C LEU A 17 10.58 14.04 -9.15
N MET A 18 9.69 15.03 -9.06
CA MET A 18 8.83 15.23 -7.90
C MET A 18 7.91 14.02 -7.68
N LEU A 19 7.25 13.55 -8.74
CA LEU A 19 6.35 12.40 -8.67
C LEU A 19 7.09 11.13 -8.23
N ASN A 20 8.27 10.85 -8.80
CA ASN A 20 9.07 9.69 -8.37
C ASN A 20 9.55 9.82 -6.92
N GLY A 21 9.88 11.03 -6.46
CA GLY A 21 10.19 11.30 -5.06
C GLY A 21 9.03 10.97 -4.13
N PHE A 22 7.81 11.37 -4.49
CA PHE A 22 6.60 10.98 -3.74
C PHE A 22 6.36 9.48 -3.75
N CYS A 23 6.51 8.81 -4.89
CA CYS A 23 6.40 7.35 -4.99
C CYS A 23 7.41 6.64 -4.06
N PHE A 24 8.62 7.17 -3.94
CA PHE A 24 9.64 6.63 -3.05
C PHE A 24 9.22 6.71 -1.57
N LEU A 25 8.69 7.85 -1.14
CA LEU A 25 8.19 8.05 0.22
C LEU A 25 7.02 7.11 0.54
N ILE A 26 6.07 6.98 -0.39
CA ILE A 26 4.93 6.08 -0.25
C ILE A 26 5.39 4.63 -0.12
N ALA A 27 6.31 4.19 -0.98
CA ALA A 27 6.84 2.82 -0.95
C ALA A 27 7.54 2.48 0.37
N ILE A 28 8.33 3.42 0.92
CA ILE A 28 8.93 3.24 2.26
C ILE A 28 7.84 3.09 3.33
N GLY A 29 6.79 3.91 3.27
CA GLY A 29 5.65 3.83 4.18
C GLY A 29 5.02 2.44 4.18
N PHE A 30 4.69 1.90 3.01
CA PHE A 30 4.13 0.55 2.87
C PHE A 30 5.06 -0.53 3.41
N ILE A 31 6.34 -0.52 3.03
CA ILE A 31 7.32 -1.49 3.52
C ILE A 31 7.42 -1.43 5.05
N SER A 32 7.48 -0.22 5.63
CA SER A 32 7.57 -0.04 7.07
C SER A 32 6.35 -0.58 7.82
N SER A 33 5.15 -0.37 7.27
CA SER A 33 3.89 -0.89 7.81
C SER A 33 3.85 -2.42 7.78
N SER A 34 4.20 -3.04 6.65
CA SER A 34 4.25 -4.50 6.54
C SER A 34 5.30 -5.13 7.48
N ILE A 35 6.46 -4.51 7.65
CA ILE A 35 7.45 -4.98 8.62
C ILE A 35 6.92 -4.89 10.06
N ALA A 36 6.24 -3.79 10.41
CA ALA A 36 5.61 -3.65 11.72
C ALA A 36 4.54 -4.72 11.95
N ASN A 37 3.71 -5.01 10.93
CA ASN A 37 2.68 -6.04 10.98
C ASN A 37 3.28 -7.45 11.22
N ILE A 38 4.33 -7.81 10.49
CA ILE A 38 5.06 -9.08 10.69
C ILE A 38 5.60 -9.18 12.13
N ASN A 39 6.17 -8.10 12.65
CA ASN A 39 6.72 -8.09 14.02
C ASN A 39 5.63 -8.26 15.07
N ILE A 40 4.46 -7.65 14.88
CA ILE A 40 3.28 -7.83 15.73
C ILE A 40 2.82 -9.29 15.67
N MET A 41 2.61 -9.84 14.48
CA MET A 41 2.15 -11.23 14.35
C MET A 41 3.11 -12.25 14.97
N LYS A 42 4.43 -12.03 14.84
CA LYS A 42 5.44 -12.86 15.52
C LYS A 42 5.35 -12.80 17.05
N GLN A 43 4.91 -11.67 17.62
CA GLN A 43 4.70 -11.55 19.07
C GLN A 43 3.43 -12.25 19.54
N TYR A 44 2.39 -12.31 18.71
CA TYR A 44 1.09 -12.90 19.06
C TYR A 44 0.93 -14.37 18.65
N GLY A 45 1.91 -14.97 17.95
CA GLY A 45 1.94 -16.41 17.64
C GLY A 45 0.93 -16.85 16.59
N ASP A 46 0.45 -15.92 15.75
CA ASP A 46 -0.52 -16.20 14.70
C ASP A 46 0.21 -16.56 13.40
N ASP A 47 0.57 -17.85 13.28
CA ASP A 47 1.23 -18.40 12.11
C ASP A 47 0.17 -18.87 11.10
N SER A 48 0.07 -18.21 9.94
CA SER A 48 0.20 -18.89 8.63
C SER A 48 -0.51 -18.21 7.44
N SER A 49 -1.47 -17.27 7.60
CA SER A 49 -2.13 -16.68 6.41
C SER A 49 -1.63 -15.30 6.01
N ASN A 50 -1.41 -14.40 6.97
CA ASN A 50 -1.14 -12.98 6.66
C ASN A 50 0.32 -12.71 6.28
N GLY A 51 1.25 -13.60 6.64
CA GLY A 51 2.67 -13.45 6.29
C GLY A 51 2.95 -13.47 4.78
N VAL A 52 2.11 -14.15 3.99
CA VAL A 52 2.22 -14.15 2.52
C VAL A 52 1.85 -12.77 1.96
N VAL A 53 0.78 -12.15 2.48
CA VAL A 53 0.33 -10.82 2.05
C VAL A 53 1.37 -9.76 2.41
N ASP A 54 1.95 -9.82 3.61
CA ASP A 54 3.01 -8.89 4.01
C ASP A 54 4.28 -9.06 3.16
N ALA A 55 4.68 -10.29 2.85
CA ALA A 55 5.83 -10.57 1.99
C ALA A 55 5.62 -10.06 0.55
N VAL A 56 4.42 -10.23 0.01
CA VAL A 56 4.04 -9.68 -1.31
C VAL A 56 4.07 -8.16 -1.28
N THR A 57 3.52 -7.54 -0.23
CA THR A 57 3.50 -6.07 -0.08
C THR A 57 4.91 -5.49 -0.01
N ILE A 58 5.82 -6.11 0.75
CA ILE A 58 7.24 -5.72 0.79
C ILE A 58 7.89 -5.86 -0.59
N THR A 59 7.62 -6.94 -1.30
CA THR A 59 8.17 -7.20 -2.64
C THR A 59 7.72 -6.14 -3.64
N ILE A 60 6.43 -5.80 -3.65
CA ILE A 60 5.87 -4.72 -4.49
C ILE A 60 6.50 -3.39 -4.10
N GLY A 61 6.62 -3.08 -2.81
CA GLY A 61 7.28 -1.87 -2.33
C GLY A 61 8.73 -1.74 -2.84
N LEU A 62 9.52 -2.80 -2.75
CA LEU A 62 10.89 -2.84 -3.25
C LEU A 62 10.96 -2.64 -4.76
N LEU A 63 10.05 -3.27 -5.51
CA LEU A 63 9.96 -3.10 -6.96
C LEU A 63 9.65 -1.64 -7.33
N THR A 64 8.72 -1.01 -6.60
CA THR A 64 8.37 0.41 -6.77
C THR A 64 9.56 1.33 -6.50
N LEU A 65 10.38 1.05 -5.48
CA LEU A 65 11.61 1.81 -5.22
C LEU A 65 12.60 1.73 -6.38
N VAL A 66 12.78 0.54 -6.97
CA VAL A 66 13.65 0.33 -8.12
C VAL A 66 13.14 1.11 -9.33
N VAL A 67 11.84 0.98 -9.65
CA VAL A 67 11.20 1.71 -10.77
C VAL A 67 11.31 3.22 -10.57
N ALA A 68 11.03 3.72 -9.37
CA ALA A 68 11.14 5.15 -9.05
C ALA A 68 12.58 5.67 -9.15
N GLY A 69 13.56 4.84 -8.78
CA GLY A 69 14.98 5.09 -8.99
C GLY A 69 15.33 5.23 -10.47
N PHE A 70 14.92 4.27 -11.31
CA PHE A 70 15.12 4.35 -12.76
C PHE A 70 14.43 5.57 -13.39
N GLY A 71 13.21 5.90 -12.97
CA GLY A 71 12.48 7.09 -13.42
C GLY A 71 13.21 8.38 -13.07
N SER A 72 13.72 8.49 -11.85
CA SER A 72 14.50 9.64 -11.39
C SER A 72 15.82 9.78 -12.15
N ILE A 73 16.55 8.68 -12.36
CA ILE A 73 17.80 8.67 -13.12
C ILE A 73 17.56 9.02 -14.59
N GLY A 74 16.50 8.46 -15.20
CA GLY A 74 16.11 8.74 -16.57
C GLY A 74 15.74 10.21 -16.78
N ALA A 75 14.95 10.77 -15.86
CA ALA A 75 14.62 12.20 -15.85
C ALA A 75 15.86 13.08 -15.64
N TYR A 76 16.72 12.74 -14.69
CA TYR A 76 17.92 13.52 -14.40
C TYR A 76 18.94 13.49 -15.54
N LYS A 77 19.20 12.32 -16.15
CA LYS A 77 20.15 12.21 -17.27
C LYS A 77 19.56 12.67 -18.61
N GLY A 78 18.24 12.84 -18.70
CA GLY A 78 17.56 13.16 -19.96
C GLY A 78 17.72 12.06 -21.02
N ASN A 79 18.05 10.83 -20.61
CA ASN A 79 18.26 9.71 -21.52
C ASN A 79 16.91 9.12 -21.95
N VAL A 80 16.63 9.23 -23.24
CA VAL A 80 15.36 8.80 -23.84
C VAL A 80 15.16 7.28 -23.74
N GLU A 81 16.24 6.49 -23.83
CA GLU A 81 16.17 5.03 -23.72
C GLU A 81 15.77 4.59 -22.30
N THR A 82 16.38 5.21 -21.28
CA THR A 82 16.03 4.95 -19.87
C THR A 82 14.60 5.38 -19.56
N LEU A 83 14.15 6.51 -20.13
CA LEU A 83 12.78 6.97 -19.97
C LEU A 83 11.78 6.03 -20.67
N HIS A 84 12.13 5.46 -21.81
CA HIS A 84 11.29 4.48 -22.51
C HIS A 84 11.15 3.18 -21.71
N MET A 85 12.24 2.64 -21.15
CA MET A 85 12.17 1.50 -20.24
C MET A 85 11.33 1.80 -19.00
N TYR A 86 11.47 3.00 -18.43
CA TYR A 86 10.67 3.44 -17.28
C TYR A 86 9.17 3.46 -17.61
N VAL A 87 8.76 3.97 -18.77
CA VAL A 87 7.36 3.95 -19.20
C VAL A 87 6.85 2.52 -19.36
N VAL A 88 7.63 1.61 -19.96
CA VAL A 88 7.25 0.20 -20.09
C VAL A 88 7.07 -0.45 -18.71
N LEU A 89 7.98 -0.19 -17.77
CA LEU A 89 7.87 -0.68 -16.39
C LEU A 89 6.62 -0.12 -15.69
N LEU A 90 6.30 1.15 -15.88
CA LEU A 90 5.07 1.75 -15.33
C LEU A 90 3.80 1.10 -15.90
N ILE A 91 3.77 0.79 -17.20
CA ILE A 91 2.62 0.11 -17.81
C ILE A 91 2.43 -1.28 -17.19
N ILE A 92 3.52 -2.02 -17.00
CA ILE A 92 3.47 -3.34 -16.36
C ILE A 92 2.99 -3.21 -14.90
N MET A 93 3.52 -2.24 -14.15
CA MET A 93 3.10 -1.97 -12.76
C MET A 93 1.62 -1.58 -12.68
N GLY A 94 1.14 -0.69 -13.54
CA GLY A 94 -0.27 -0.32 -13.60
C GLY A 94 -1.18 -1.50 -13.95
N GLY A 95 -0.71 -2.40 -14.83
CA GLY A 95 -1.40 -3.66 -15.11
C GLY A 95 -1.51 -4.56 -13.88
N LEU A 96 -0.43 -4.70 -13.10
CA LEU A 96 -0.43 -5.46 -11.85
C LEU A 96 -1.35 -4.83 -10.79
N GLU A 97 -1.35 -3.51 -10.64
CA GLU A 97 -2.24 -2.80 -9.72
C GLU A 97 -3.71 -3.03 -10.05
N ILE A 98 -4.08 -3.00 -11.32
CA ILE A 98 -5.46 -3.28 -11.76
C ILE A 98 -5.86 -4.71 -11.37
N VAL A 99 -4.99 -5.69 -11.56
CA VAL A 99 -5.26 -7.09 -11.17
C VAL A 99 -5.46 -7.21 -9.65
N ILE A 100 -4.63 -6.54 -8.86
CA ILE A 100 -4.75 -6.53 -7.40
C ILE A 100 -6.08 -5.87 -6.99
N LEU A 101 -6.43 -4.72 -7.57
CA LEU A 101 -7.67 -4.02 -7.27
C LEU A 101 -8.90 -4.89 -7.53
N PHE A 102 -8.96 -5.57 -8.67
CA PHE A 102 -10.04 -6.51 -8.97
C PHE A 102 -10.08 -7.67 -7.96
N SER A 103 -8.93 -8.23 -7.60
CA SER A 103 -8.85 -9.32 -6.62
C SER A 103 -9.36 -8.89 -5.24
N THR A 104 -9.00 -7.68 -4.80
CA THR A 104 -9.46 -7.13 -3.51
C THR A 104 -10.93 -6.69 -3.51
N ALA A 105 -11.46 -6.28 -4.67
CA ALA A 105 -12.86 -5.90 -4.80
C ALA A 105 -13.79 -7.10 -4.59
N ASP A 106 -13.38 -8.29 -5.06
CA ASP A 106 -14.11 -9.54 -4.81
C ASP A 106 -14.08 -9.95 -3.33
N GLU A 107 -12.97 -9.71 -2.63
CA GLU A 107 -12.85 -9.98 -1.18
C GLU A 107 -13.65 -9.01 -0.31
N HIS A 108 -13.86 -7.75 -0.73
CA HIS A 108 -14.60 -6.74 0.05
C HIS A 108 -16.02 -7.22 0.41
N ASN A 109 -16.74 -7.82 -0.54
CA ASN A 109 -18.07 -8.39 -0.30
C ASN A 109 -18.06 -9.52 0.75
N THR A 110 -16.93 -10.22 0.89
CA THR A 110 -16.76 -11.32 1.84
C THR A 110 -16.33 -10.81 3.22
N ASN A 111 -15.55 -9.73 3.27
CA ASN A 111 -15.07 -9.12 4.51
C ASN A 111 -16.17 -8.39 5.28
N GLU A 112 -17.13 -7.75 4.62
CA GLU A 112 -18.30 -7.14 5.30
C GLU A 112 -19.11 -8.19 6.08
N LEU A 113 -19.30 -9.37 5.49
CA LEU A 113 -19.97 -10.51 6.13
C LEU A 113 -19.18 -11.03 7.34
N ARG A 114 -17.84 -11.10 7.25
CA ARG A 114 -16.99 -11.55 8.37
C ARG A 114 -16.93 -10.52 9.50
N ILE A 115 -16.91 -9.22 9.21
CA ILE A 115 -16.97 -8.16 10.23
C ILE A 115 -18.33 -8.18 10.94
N SER A 116 -19.42 -8.35 10.19
CA SER A 116 -20.77 -8.50 10.76
C SER A 116 -20.86 -9.73 11.68
N GLN A 117 -20.29 -10.87 11.25
CA GLN A 117 -20.25 -12.09 12.06
C GLN A 117 -19.36 -11.93 13.30
N PHE A 118 -18.18 -11.30 13.17
CA PHE A 118 -17.29 -10.99 14.30
C PHE A 118 -17.94 -10.05 15.31
N MET A 119 -18.62 -9.00 14.85
CA MET A 119 -19.43 -8.11 15.70
C MET A 119 -20.53 -8.88 16.43
N SER A 120 -21.25 -9.76 15.72
CA SER A 120 -22.34 -10.55 16.32
C SER A 120 -21.84 -11.54 17.38
N GLN A 121 -20.67 -12.15 17.15
CA GLN A 121 -20.07 -13.11 18.06
C GLN A 121 -19.52 -12.42 19.32
N ASN A 122 -18.89 -11.25 19.18
CA ASN A 122 -18.46 -10.43 20.32
C ASN A 122 -19.65 -9.87 21.12
N TYR A 123 -20.75 -9.51 20.45
CA TYR A 123 -21.99 -9.11 21.13
C TYR A 123 -22.61 -10.26 21.94
N PHE A 124 -22.56 -11.48 21.42
CA PHE A 124 -23.09 -12.67 22.12
C PHE A 124 -22.24 -13.03 23.35
N LEU A 125 -20.93 -12.96 23.24
CA LEU A 125 -20.00 -13.16 24.36
C LEU A 125 -20.18 -12.11 25.46
N ASN A 126 -20.47 -10.86 25.09
CA ASN A 126 -20.78 -9.76 26.02
C ASN A 126 -22.03 -9.99 26.89
N THR A 127 -22.96 -10.86 26.46
CA THR A 127 -24.19 -11.12 27.22
C THR A 127 -24.00 -12.23 28.27
N THR A 128 -22.88 -12.95 28.22
CA THR A 128 -22.72 -14.22 28.95
C THR A 128 -21.52 -14.25 29.91
N ASP A 129 -20.56 -13.32 29.79
CA ASP A 129 -19.31 -13.34 30.57
C ASP A 129 -19.22 -12.20 31.62
N MET A 130 -18.63 -12.50 32.78
CA MET A 130 -18.67 -11.66 34.00
C MET A 130 -17.62 -10.53 34.05
N ASP A 131 -16.85 -10.28 32.98
CA ASP A 131 -15.77 -9.27 32.95
C ASP A 131 -16.18 -7.96 32.22
N VAL A 132 -17.24 -7.33 32.74
CA VAL A 132 -17.86 -6.09 32.23
C VAL A 132 -16.89 -4.89 32.13
N VAL A 133 -15.82 -4.87 32.94
CA VAL A 133 -14.96 -3.69 33.10
C VAL A 133 -13.89 -3.54 32.01
N ALA A 134 -13.33 -4.65 31.51
CA ALA A 134 -12.32 -4.60 30.45
C ALA A 134 -12.92 -4.31 29.06
N HIS A 135 -14.15 -4.78 28.83
CA HIS A 135 -14.86 -4.63 27.55
C HIS A 135 -15.56 -3.29 27.38
N ALA A 136 -16.04 -2.66 28.46
CA ALA A 136 -16.60 -1.31 28.39
C ALA A 136 -15.58 -0.30 27.82
N LYS A 137 -14.30 -0.45 28.19
CA LYS A 137 -13.22 0.41 27.72
C LYS A 137 -12.95 0.25 26.21
N PHE A 138 -13.06 -0.96 25.67
CA PHE A 138 -12.92 -1.23 24.24
C PHE A 138 -14.06 -0.62 23.43
N TRP A 139 -15.31 -0.76 23.90
CA TRP A 139 -16.48 -0.17 23.24
C TRP A 139 -16.51 1.35 23.31
N ASP A 140 -16.09 1.95 24.43
CA ASP A 140 -15.94 3.41 24.55
C ASP A 140 -14.88 3.95 23.58
N GLU A 141 -13.77 3.22 23.39
CA GLU A 141 -12.69 3.61 22.49
C GLU A 141 -13.08 3.48 21.00
N VAL A 142 -13.97 2.54 20.67
CA VAL A 142 -14.54 2.37 19.33
C VAL A 142 -15.67 3.38 19.05
N GLN A 143 -16.55 3.66 20.00
CA GLN A 143 -17.67 4.60 19.82
C GLN A 143 -17.28 6.08 19.95
N SER A 144 -16.11 6.38 20.52
CA SER A 144 -15.60 7.77 20.64
C SER A 144 -14.86 8.28 19.39
N LYS A 145 -14.70 7.44 18.36
CA LYS A 145 -14.19 7.81 17.03
C LYS A 145 -15.30 7.77 15.98
#